data_AF-A0A973GBU1-F1
#
_entry.id   AF-A0A973GBU1-F1
#
_cell.length_a   1.000
_cell.length_b   1.000
_cell.length_c   1.000
_cell.angle_alpha   90.00
_cell.angle_beta   90.00
_cell.angle_gamma   90.00
#
_symmetry.space_group_name_H-M   'P 1'
#
loop_
_entity.id
_entity.type
_entity.pdbx_description
1 polymer ?
#
loop_
_entity_poly.entity_id
_entity_poly.type
_entity_poly.pdbx_seq_one_letter_code
_entity_poly.pdbx_strand_id
1 'polypeptide(L)' 'MTTDEVVARLRAAGCVFAEDEAALLLAAAASPEDLEAMVAQRVTGLPLEQILGWAEFAGLRVAIDPGVF' A
#
# COMPACT_ATOMS: atom_id res chain seq x y z
N MET A 1 8.92 -10.67 3.42
CA MET A 1 9.45 -9.31 3.59
C MET A 1 9.12 -8.83 4.99
N THR A 2 10.07 -8.21 5.69
CA THR A 2 9.86 -7.62 7.02
C THR A 2 9.30 -6.20 6.91
N THR A 3 8.75 -5.64 8.00
CA THR A 3 8.26 -4.25 8.02
C THR A 3 9.33 -3.25 7.60
N ASP A 4 10.55 -3.41 8.13
CA ASP A 4 11.67 -2.50 7.83
C ASP A 4 12.07 -2.54 6.35
N GLU A 5 12.03 -3.73 5.73
CA GLU A 5 12.28 -3.89 4.29
C GLU A 5 11.23 -3.18 3.43
N VAL A 6 9.94 -3.28 3.81
CA VAL A 6 8.85 -2.57 3.12
C VAL A 6 9.04 -1.06 3.22
N VAL A 7 9.27 -0.55 4.43
CA VAL A 7 9.47 0.88 4.69
C VAL A 7 10.67 1.42 3.90
N ALA A 8 11.79 0.71 3.91
CA ALA A 8 12.98 1.10 3.17
C ALA A 8 12.71 1.23 1.66
N ARG A 9 11.97 0.28 1.07
CA ARG A 9 11.59 0.33 -0.35
C ARG A 9 10.66 1.49 -0.67
N LEU A 10 9.64 1.72 0.15
CA LEU A 10 8.70 2.82 -0.04
C LEU A 10 9.39 4.20 0.06
N ARG A 11 10.32 4.36 1.01
CA ARG A 11 11.15 5.56 1.12
C ARG A 11 12.05 5.78 -0.09
N ALA A 12 12.70 4.72 -0.56
CA ALA A 12 13.53 4.78 -1.76
C ALA A 12 12.72 5.19 -3.00
N ALA A 13 11.43 4.86 -3.03
CA ALA A 13 10.49 5.30 -4.07
C ALA A 13 9.91 6.71 -3.85
N GLY A 14 10.28 7.40 -2.76
CA GLY A 14 9.82 8.75 -2.45
C GLY A 14 8.47 8.82 -1.71
N CYS A 15 7.98 7.71 -1.16
CA CYS A 15 6.75 7.72 -0.36
C CYS A 15 7.00 8.48 0.95
N VAL A 16 6.21 9.53 1.20
CA VAL A 16 6.36 10.42 2.36
C VAL A 16 5.89 9.74 3.65
N PHE A 17 4.87 8.88 3.58
CA PHE A 17 4.25 8.19 4.71
C PHE A 17 4.62 6.70 4.76
N ALA A 18 5.86 6.35 4.40
CA ALA A 18 6.30 4.98 4.17
C ALA A 18 5.95 4.00 5.31
N GLU A 19 6.06 4.40 6.57
CA GLU A 19 5.65 3.57 7.71
C GLU A 19 4.16 3.27 7.76
N ASP A 20 3.32 4.29 7.61
CA ASP A 20 1.87 4.13 7.64
C ASP A 20 1.39 3.30 6.45
N GLU A 21 1.94 3.57 5.26
CA GLU A 21 1.67 2.79 4.05
C GLU A 21 2.13 1.33 4.22
N ALA A 22 3.31 1.08 4.79
CA ALA A 22 3.81 -0.27 5.03
C ALA A 22 2.88 -1.06 5.97
N ALA A 23 2.39 -0.42 7.04
CA ALA A 23 1.46 -1.05 7.97
C ALA A 23 0.15 -1.44 7.28
N LEU A 24 -0.38 -0.58 6.40
CA LEU A 24 -1.59 -0.87 5.62
C LEU A 24 -1.39 -2.03 4.64
N LEU A 25 -0.27 -2.04 3.90
CA LEU A 25 0.06 -3.12 2.96
C LEU A 25 0.25 -4.46 3.67
N LEU A 26 0.96 -4.47 4.80
CA LEU A 26 1.15 -5.66 5.63
C LEU A 26 -0.17 -6.20 6.19
N ALA A 27 -1.06 -5.32 6.62
CA ALA A 27 -2.37 -5.70 7.15
C ALA A 27 -3.33 -6.23 6.07
N ALA A 28 -3.14 -5.79 4.82
CA ALA A 28 -4.01 -6.15 3.69
C ALA A 28 -3.53 -7.40 2.92
N ALA A 29 -2.23 -7.69 2.91
CA ALA A 29 -1.67 -8.83 2.20
C ALA A 29 -2.13 -10.17 2.79
N ALA A 30 -2.63 -11.08 1.94
CA ALA A 30 -3.03 -12.42 2.35
C ALA A 30 -1.86 -13.42 2.37
N SER A 31 -0.76 -13.09 1.68
CA SER A 31 0.45 -13.90 1.59
C SER A 31 1.71 -13.03 1.41
N PRO A 32 2.92 -13.59 1.63
CA PRO A 32 4.16 -12.90 1.31
C PRO A 32 4.30 -12.51 -0.17
N GLU A 33 3.78 -13.34 -1.08
CA GLU A 33 3.77 -13.06 -2.52
C GLU A 33 2.84 -11.89 -2.86
N ASP A 34 1.67 -11.83 -2.24
CA ASP A 34 0.74 -10.71 -2.42
C ASP A 34 1.36 -9.41 -1.92
N LEU A 35 2.01 -9.44 -0.76
CA LEU A 35 2.71 -8.27 -0.22
C LEU A 35 3.77 -7.74 -1.19
N GLU A 36 4.56 -8.64 -1.79
CA GLU A 36 5.58 -8.25 -2.77
C GLU A 36 4.94 -7.59 -4.00
N ALA A 37 3.84 -8.15 -4.51
CA ALA A 37 3.12 -7.58 -5.65
C ALA A 37 2.56 -6.19 -5.32
N MET A 38 1.93 -6.02 -4.16
CA MET A 38 1.38 -4.74 -3.71
C MET A 38 2.47 -3.68 -3.54
N VAL A 39 3.62 -4.02 -2.94
CA VAL A 39 4.75 -3.09 -2.79
C VAL A 39 5.37 -2.74 -4.14
N ALA A 40 5.50 -3.70 -5.06
CA ALA A 40 5.98 -3.43 -6.40
C ALA A 40 5.07 -2.44 -7.15
N GLN A 41 3.75 -2.61 -7.08
CA GLN A 41 2.78 -1.66 -7.64
C GLN A 41 2.88 -0.27 -6.99
N ARG A 42 3.08 -0.21 -5.67
CA ARG A 42 3.21 1.08 -4.98
C ARG A 42 4.45 1.83 -5.44
N VAL A 43 5.56 1.12 -5.59
CA VAL A 43 6.85 1.67 -6.06
C VAL A 43 6.77 2.17 -7.51
N THR A 44 5.91 1.59 -8.36
CA THR A 44 5.68 2.11 -9.72
C THR A 44 4.80 3.35 -9.77
N GLY A 45 4.28 3.79 -8.61
CA GLY A 45 3.47 5.00 -8.48
C GLY A 45 1.96 4.76 -8.50
N LEU A 46 1.49 3.50 -8.43
CA LEU A 46 0.06 3.24 -8.28
C LEU A 46 -0.41 3.77 -6.90
N PRO A 47 -1.55 4.49 -6.82
CA PRO A 47 -2.08 4.99 -5.56
C PRO A 47 -2.32 3.85 -4.57
N LEU A 48 -2.10 4.12 -3.28
CA LEU A 48 -2.22 3.10 -2.24
C LEU A 48 -3.66 2.56 -2.17
N GLU A 49 -4.64 3.44 -2.30
CA GLU A 49 -6.07 3.12 -2.22
C GLU A 49 -6.50 2.20 -3.37
N GLN A 50 -5.90 2.36 -4.55
CA GLN A 50 -6.10 1.48 -5.71
C GLN A 50 -5.49 0.10 -5.48
N ILE A 51 -4.37 0.01 -4.76
CA ILE A 51 -3.74 -1.27 -4.37
C ILE A 51 -4.56 -1.97 -3.28
N LEU A 52 -5.06 -1.21 -2.30
CA LEU A 52 -5.88 -1.73 -1.21
C LEU A 52 -7.32 -2.06 -1.64
N GLY A 53 -7.80 -1.46 -2.73
CA GLY A 53 -9.20 -1.55 -3.18
C GLY A 53 -10.17 -0.73 -2.31
N TRP A 54 -9.65 0.12 -1.42
CA TRP A 54 -10.45 0.99 -0.56
C TRP A 54 -9.64 2.20 -0.07
N ALA A 55 -10.34 3.25 0.33
CA ALA A 55 -9.79 4.44 0.98
C ALA A 55 -10.40 4.62 2.38
N GLU A 56 -9.63 5.11 3.34
CA GLU A 56 -10.17 5.57 4.61
C GLU A 56 -10.77 6.96 4.43
N PHE A 57 -12.05 7.12 4.77
CA PHE A 57 -12.73 8.41 4.73
C PHE A 57 -13.63 8.57 5.94
N ALA A 58 -13.37 9.59 6.76
CA ALA A 58 -14.11 9.87 8.00
C ALA A 58 -14.24 8.64 8.93
N GLY A 59 -13.19 7.82 9.03
CA GLY A 59 -13.17 6.60 9.84
C GLY A 59 -13.91 5.40 9.22
N LEU A 60 -14.36 5.51 7.98
CA LEU A 60 -15.00 4.43 7.22
C LEU A 60 -14.06 3.92 6.13
N ARG A 61 -14.16 2.63 5.79
CA ARG A 61 -13.51 2.07 4.59
C ARG A 61 -14.48 2.14 3.41
N VAL A 62 -14.13 2.93 2.41
CA VAL A 62 -14.92 3.12 1.18
C VAL A 62 -14.25 2.34 0.06
N ALA A 63 -14.96 1.41 -0.58
CA ALA A 63 -14.43 0.64 -1.70
C ALA A 63 -14.08 1.56 -2.88
N ILE A 64 -12.97 1.27 -3.56
CA ILE A 64 -12.45 2.03 -4.70
C ILE A 64 -12.38 1.10 -5.90
N ASP A 65 -13.02 1.50 -7.00
CA ASP A 65 -12.90 0.82 -8.28
C ASP A 65 -11.69 1.33 -9.10
N PRO A 66 -11.17 0.55 -10.05
CA PRO A 66 -10.09 0.97 -10.94
C PRO A 66 -10.38 2.29 -11.65
N GLY A 67 -9.46 3.26 -11.54
CA GLY A 67 -9.59 4.58 -12.17
C GLY A 67 -10.43 5.59 -11.38
N VAL A 68 -10.93 5.21 -10.19
CA VAL A 68 -11.56 6.12 -9.23
C VAL A 68 -10.51 6.62 -8.24
N PHE A 69 -10.03 7.86 -8.42
CA PHE A 69 -9.27 8.60 -7.41
C PHE A 69 -9.37 10.11 -7.71
#